data_AF-A0A261USJ0-F1
#
_entry.id   AF-A0A261USJ0-F1
#
_cell.length_a   1.000
_cell.length_b   1.000
_cell.length_c   1.000
_cell.angle_alpha   90.00
_cell.angle_beta   90.00
_cell.angle_gamma   90.00
#
_symmetry.space_group_name_H-M   'P 1'
#
loop_
_entity.id
_entity.type
_entity.pdbx_description
1 polymer ?
#
loop_
_entity_poly.entity_id
_entity_poly.type
_entity_poly.pdbx_seq_one_letter_code
_entity_poly.pdbx_strand_id
1 'polypeptide(L)'
;MTIRLHSHHWLDVLYNDVRNAPGGVKDAARFLSERRGKSIHYESLRAKLNGQEGEAMTFEMADLLTEWLSQKAGGAEVAHRWAQTYAMVEHGLTCLDVPAPPEGGWADELKAIHEKVLKVGMTVGSLNASTLSAMADGQIDADERSALYTLFMDLAVLAFRGARNVSRVQC
;
A
#
# COMPACT_ATOMS: atom_id res chain seq x y z
N MET A 1 1.85 17.21 22.91
CA MET A 1 0.66 16.32 22.94
C MET A 1 0.71 15.40 21.74
N THR A 2 1.03 14.12 21.94
CA THR A 2 0.89 13.09 20.90
C THR A 2 -0.59 12.70 20.83
N ILE A 3 -1.31 13.27 19.86
CA ILE A 3 -2.64 12.78 19.51
C ILE A 3 -2.44 11.37 18.99
N ARG A 4 -2.93 10.36 19.71
CA ARG A 4 -3.10 9.01 19.18
C ARG A 4 -4.32 9.07 18.28
N LEU A 5 -4.09 9.48 17.05
CA LEU A 5 -5.09 9.48 16.00
C LEU A 5 -5.48 8.03 15.72
N HIS A 6 -6.78 7.76 15.66
CA HIS A 6 -7.32 6.41 15.50
C HIS A 6 -6.82 5.83 14.18
N SER A 7 -6.18 4.66 14.23
CA SER A 7 -5.49 4.00 13.10
C SER A 7 -6.41 3.49 11.98
N HIS A 8 -7.56 4.13 11.79
CA HIS A 8 -8.60 3.76 10.83
C HIS A 8 -9.00 4.90 9.89
N HIS A 9 -8.61 6.15 10.17
CA HIS A 9 -8.86 7.25 9.23
C HIS A 9 -7.64 7.46 8.31
N TRP A 10 -7.89 7.62 7.01
CA TRP A 10 -6.82 7.66 6.00
C TRP A 10 -5.88 8.86 6.13
N LEU A 11 -6.37 10.02 6.61
CA LEU A 11 -5.50 11.19 6.88
C LEU A 11 -4.49 10.90 7.98
N ASP A 12 -4.89 10.13 9.00
CA ASP A 12 -4.04 9.82 10.14
C ASP A 12 -2.92 8.88 9.73
N VAL A 13 -3.24 7.92 8.85
CA VAL A 13 -2.25 7.04 8.21
C VAL A 13 -1.27 7.87 7.38
N LEU A 14 -1.77 8.76 6.51
CA LEU A 14 -0.91 9.62 5.69
C LEU A 14 -0.02 10.53 6.54
N TYR A 15 -0.56 11.13 7.59
CA TYR A 15 0.20 11.97 8.51
C TYR A 15 1.32 11.21 9.21
N ASN A 16 1.02 10.02 9.73
CA ASN A 16 2.00 9.19 10.41
C ASN A 16 3.11 8.75 9.45
N ASP A 17 2.77 8.37 8.23
CA ASP A 17 3.72 7.94 7.21
C ASP A 17 4.63 9.09 6.79
N VAL A 18 4.05 10.27 6.54
CA VAL A 18 4.81 11.49 6.23
C VAL A 18 5.71 11.90 7.38
N ARG A 19 5.23 11.82 8.62
CA ARG A 19 5.99 12.20 9.80
C ARG A 19 7.18 11.27 10.06
N ASN A 20 7.00 9.97 9.83
CA ASN A 20 8.00 8.95 10.13
C ASN A 20 9.06 8.82 9.02
N ALA A 21 8.74 9.24 7.80
CA ALA A 21 9.68 9.22 6.70
C ALA A 21 10.85 10.22 6.90
N PRO A 22 12.07 9.91 6.40
CA PRO A 22 13.22 10.81 6.43
C PRO A 22 12.90 12.23 5.93
N GLY A 23 13.18 13.23 6.77
CA GLY A 23 12.89 14.65 6.50
C GLY A 23 11.53 15.13 7.03
N GLY A 24 10.59 14.21 7.26
CA GLY A 24 9.30 14.49 7.88
C GLY A 24 8.45 15.52 7.13
N VAL A 25 7.49 16.11 7.87
CA VAL A 25 6.53 17.10 7.33
C VAL A 25 7.21 18.33 6.72
N LYS A 26 8.38 18.75 7.24
CA LYS A 26 9.11 19.92 6.73
C LYS A 26 9.66 19.69 5.32
N ASP A 27 10.30 18.55 5.12
CA ASP A 27 10.83 18.18 3.80
C ASP A 27 9.69 17.93 2.80
N ALA A 28 8.62 17.27 3.25
CA ALA A 28 7.42 17.07 2.43
C ALA A 28 6.78 18.40 1.99
N ALA A 29 6.70 19.40 2.87
CA ALA A 29 6.17 20.72 2.52
C ALA A 29 7.02 21.44 1.48
N ARG A 30 8.36 21.30 1.56
CA ARG A 30 9.28 21.81 0.54
C ARG A 30 9.04 21.12 -0.81
N PHE A 31 9.01 19.78 -0.82
CA PHE A 31 8.72 19.01 -2.02
C PHE A 31 7.39 19.44 -2.67
N LEU A 32 6.31 19.54 -1.88
CA LEU A 32 5.01 19.99 -2.38
C LEU A 32 5.05 21.41 -2.94
N SER A 33 5.80 22.31 -2.31
CA SER A 33 5.96 23.69 -2.77
C SER A 33 6.61 23.76 -4.15
N GLU A 34 7.68 22.97 -4.34
CA GLU A 34 8.42 22.87 -5.60
C GLU A 34 7.58 22.22 -6.68
N ARG A 35 6.96 21.07 -6.39
CA ARG A 35 6.22 20.27 -7.37
C ARG A 35 4.94 20.95 -7.86
N ARG A 36 4.26 21.69 -6.98
CA ARG A 36 3.01 22.41 -7.30
C ARG A 36 3.25 23.81 -7.87
N GLY A 37 4.48 24.34 -7.79
CA GLY A 37 4.77 25.75 -8.08
C GLY A 37 4.07 26.73 -7.13
N LYS A 38 3.56 26.26 -5.99
CA LYS A 38 2.83 27.05 -4.99
C LYS A 38 3.34 26.73 -3.59
N SER A 39 3.94 27.72 -2.94
CA SER A 39 4.48 27.58 -1.59
C SER A 39 3.41 27.11 -0.59
N ILE A 40 3.80 26.15 0.25
CA ILE A 40 3.04 25.71 1.42
C ILE A 40 3.97 25.67 2.63
N HIS A 41 3.58 26.35 3.71
CA HIS A 41 4.31 26.29 4.97
C HIS A 41 4.07 24.93 5.65
N TYR A 42 5.09 24.39 6.32
CA TYR A 42 5.00 23.04 6.93
C TYR A 42 3.90 22.93 8.00
N GLU A 43 3.61 24.00 8.75
CA GLU A 43 2.48 24.01 9.68
C GLU A 43 1.12 24.00 8.96
N SER A 44 1.01 24.63 7.79
CA SER A 44 -0.20 24.53 6.97
C SER A 44 -0.39 23.12 6.41
N LEU A 45 0.69 22.46 6.00
CA LEU A 45 0.64 21.05 5.62
C LEU A 45 0.22 20.17 6.81
N ARG A 46 0.77 20.44 7.99
CA ARG A 46 0.42 19.72 9.22
C ARG A 46 -1.05 19.91 9.59
N ALA A 47 -1.59 21.12 9.47
CA ALA A 47 -3.01 21.41 9.69
C ALA A 47 -3.91 20.58 8.79
N LYS A 48 -3.59 20.52 7.48
CA LYS A 48 -4.30 19.70 6.50
C LYS A 48 -4.22 18.20 6.79
N LEU A 49 -3.04 17.71 7.18
CA LEU A 49 -2.83 16.31 7.53
C LEU A 49 -3.56 15.90 8.81
N ASN A 50 -3.75 16.82 9.76
CA ASN A 50 -4.54 16.59 10.97
C ASN A 50 -6.05 16.79 10.77
N GLY A 51 -6.50 17.13 9.56
CA GLY A 51 -7.92 17.40 9.28
C GLY A 51 -8.49 18.58 10.07
N GLN A 52 -7.70 19.63 10.32
CA GLN A 52 -8.18 20.82 11.01
C GLN A 52 -9.31 21.51 10.21
N GLU A 53 -10.32 22.03 10.91
CA GLU A 53 -11.49 22.65 10.29
C GLU A 53 -11.08 23.80 9.35
N GLY A 54 -11.60 23.78 8.11
CA GLY A 54 -11.23 24.73 7.04
C GLY A 54 -9.96 24.38 6.27
N GLU A 55 -9.16 23.42 6.73
CA GLU A 55 -7.92 22.97 6.08
C GLU A 55 -8.09 21.57 5.48
N ALA A 56 -8.62 21.50 4.25
CA ALA A 56 -8.77 20.23 3.55
C ALA A 56 -7.46 19.78 2.89
N MET A 57 -7.16 18.49 3.05
CA MET A 57 -6.21 17.76 2.20
C MET A 57 -6.90 17.37 0.89
N THR A 58 -6.27 17.67 -0.24
CA THR A 58 -6.77 17.24 -1.56
C THR A 58 -6.13 15.91 -1.96
N PHE A 59 -6.83 15.14 -2.80
CA PHE A 59 -6.27 13.92 -3.39
C PHE A 59 -4.99 14.18 -4.18
N GLU A 60 -4.91 15.30 -4.91
CA GLU A 60 -3.70 15.72 -5.60
C GLU A 60 -2.51 15.90 -4.64
N MET A 61 -2.73 16.52 -3.48
CA MET A 61 -1.67 16.67 -2.48
C MET A 61 -1.29 15.33 -1.85
N ALA A 62 -2.25 14.44 -1.60
CA ALA A 62 -1.98 13.10 -1.09
C ALA A 62 -1.19 12.24 -2.11
N ASP A 63 -1.50 12.37 -3.40
CA ASP A 63 -0.77 11.71 -4.48
C ASP A 63 0.67 12.23 -4.60
N LEU A 64 0.88 13.54 -4.52
CA LEU A 64 2.23 14.11 -4.47
C LEU A 64 3.01 13.68 -3.22
N LEU A 65 2.34 13.52 -2.07
CA LEU A 65 2.97 12.96 -0.88
C LEU A 65 3.32 11.47 -1.05
N THR A 66 2.56 10.74 -1.86
CA THR A 66 2.85 9.34 -2.25
C THR A 66 4.13 9.29 -3.10
N GLU A 67 4.26 10.20 -4.07
CA GLU A 67 5.49 10.35 -4.86
C GLU A 67 6.70 10.64 -3.96
N TRP A 68 6.56 11.61 -3.05
CA TRP A 68 7.62 11.96 -2.11
C TRP A 68 7.98 10.82 -1.16
N LEU A 69 6.99 10.11 -0.61
CA LEU A 69 7.19 8.94 0.25
C LEU A 69 7.95 7.85 -0.49
N SER A 70 7.57 7.55 -1.73
CA SER A 70 8.21 6.51 -2.55
C SER A 70 9.70 6.77 -2.81
N GLN A 71 10.14 8.03 -2.76
CA GLN A 71 11.55 8.42 -2.91
C GLN A 71 12.37 8.24 -1.62
N LYS A 72 11.72 7.99 -0.47
CA LYS A 72 12.41 7.84 0.82
C LYS A 72 12.85 6.41 1.07
N ALA A 73 13.91 6.26 1.87
CA ALA A 73 14.34 4.95 2.35
C ALA A 73 13.20 4.27 3.13
N GLY A 74 12.78 3.08 2.67
CA GLY A 74 11.64 2.33 3.22
C GLY A 74 10.26 2.96 2.94
N GLY A 75 10.20 4.07 2.21
CA GLY A 75 8.95 4.81 2.00
C GLY A 75 8.02 4.18 0.96
N ALA A 76 8.57 3.41 0.01
CA ALA A 76 7.78 2.70 -1.00
C ALA A 76 6.77 1.70 -0.40
N GLU A 77 7.10 1.07 0.74
CA GLU A 77 6.22 0.10 1.43
C GLU A 77 5.00 0.77 2.08
N VAL A 78 5.06 2.09 2.30
CA VAL A 78 4.06 2.84 3.06
C VAL A 78 3.31 3.86 2.21
N ALA A 79 3.85 4.20 1.04
CA ALA A 79 3.37 5.29 0.19
C ALA A 79 1.87 5.21 -0.13
N HIS A 80 1.34 4.01 -0.40
CA HIS A 80 -0.07 3.83 -0.78
C HIS A 80 -1.01 3.47 0.38
N ARG A 81 -0.51 3.37 1.63
CA ARG A 81 -1.33 2.91 2.78
C ARG A 81 -2.53 3.81 3.06
N TRP A 82 -2.39 5.12 2.83
CA TRP A 82 -3.52 6.04 2.99
C TRP A 82 -4.64 5.72 2.00
N ALA A 83 -4.31 5.42 0.73
CA ALA A 83 -5.29 5.12 -0.30
C ALA A 83 -5.95 3.76 -0.05
N GLN A 84 -5.17 2.77 0.40
CA GLN A 84 -5.68 1.46 0.83
C GLN A 84 -6.63 1.60 2.01
N THR A 85 -6.28 2.42 3.01
CA THR A 85 -7.13 2.71 4.17
C THR A 85 -8.40 3.43 3.75
N TYR A 86 -8.31 4.43 2.88
CA TYR A 86 -9.46 5.15 2.32
C TYR A 86 -10.40 4.19 1.60
N ALA A 87 -9.89 3.35 0.70
CA ALA A 87 -10.68 2.37 -0.03
C ALA A 87 -11.36 1.36 0.92
N MET A 88 -10.63 0.83 1.89
CA MET A 88 -11.12 -0.20 2.80
C MET A 88 -12.15 0.32 3.80
N VAL A 89 -11.86 1.45 4.45
CA VAL A 89 -12.69 1.96 5.56
C VAL A 89 -13.88 2.74 5.04
N GLU A 90 -13.72 3.56 4.00
CA GLU A 90 -14.81 4.42 3.51
C GLU A 90 -15.71 3.69 2.51
N HIS A 91 -15.17 2.73 1.75
CA HIS A 91 -15.89 2.11 0.62
C HIS A 91 -15.98 0.59 0.69
N GLY A 92 -15.37 -0.06 1.69
CA GLY A 92 -15.33 -1.54 1.77
C GLY A 92 -14.58 -2.19 0.61
N LEU A 93 -13.69 -1.45 -0.07
CA LEU A 93 -12.90 -1.92 -1.19
C LEU A 93 -11.50 -2.34 -0.74
N THR A 94 -10.96 -3.42 -1.30
CA THR A 94 -9.56 -3.80 -1.09
C THR A 94 -8.72 -3.38 -2.28
N CYS A 95 -7.71 -2.55 -2.03
CA CYS A 95 -6.71 -2.17 -3.02
C CYS A 95 -5.36 -2.76 -2.60
N LEU A 96 -4.61 -3.30 -3.55
CA LEU A 96 -3.31 -3.93 -3.32
C LEU A 96 -2.26 -3.30 -4.22
N ASP A 97 -1.04 -3.19 -3.70
CA ASP A 97 0.13 -2.92 -4.53
C ASP A 97 0.43 -4.14 -5.39
N VAL A 98 0.19 -4.00 -6.69
CA VAL A 98 0.48 -5.06 -7.67
C VAL A 98 1.72 -4.65 -8.45
N PRO A 99 2.84 -5.41 -8.37
CA PRO A 99 4.05 -5.10 -9.11
C PRO A 99 3.78 -4.88 -10.59
N ALA A 100 4.34 -3.82 -11.17
CA ALA A 100 4.19 -3.49 -12.58
C ALA A 100 4.59 -4.69 -13.47
N PRO A 101 3.95 -4.87 -14.63
CA PRO A 101 4.43 -5.83 -15.61
C PRO A 101 5.76 -5.35 -16.21
N PRO A 102 6.54 -6.23 -16.87
CA PRO A 102 7.66 -5.79 -17.69
C PRO A 102 7.21 -4.75 -18.72
N GLU A 103 8.13 -3.86 -19.12
CA GLU A 103 7.88 -2.89 -20.19
C GLU A 103 7.47 -3.63 -21.47
N GLY A 104 6.36 -3.23 -22.09
CA GLY A 104 5.78 -3.94 -23.25
C GLY A 104 5.04 -5.25 -22.92
N GLY A 105 5.05 -5.72 -21.67
CA GLY A 105 4.43 -6.98 -21.26
C GLY A 105 5.35 -8.19 -21.38
N TRP A 106 4.78 -9.39 -21.29
CA TRP A 106 5.56 -10.62 -21.49
C TRP A 106 5.62 -10.98 -22.97
N ALA A 107 6.77 -11.48 -23.42
CA ALA A 107 6.93 -11.98 -24.79
C ALA A 107 5.96 -13.14 -25.11
N ASP A 108 5.59 -13.93 -24.10
CA ASP A 108 4.57 -14.97 -24.16
C ASP A 108 3.65 -14.85 -22.94
N GLU A 109 2.52 -14.18 -23.12
CA GLU A 109 1.52 -13.98 -22.08
C GLU A 109 0.87 -15.32 -21.63
N LEU A 110 0.74 -16.31 -22.52
CA LEU A 110 0.16 -17.62 -22.19
C LEU A 110 1.07 -18.41 -21.25
N LYS A 111 2.37 -18.45 -21.56
CA LYS A 111 3.38 -19.03 -20.67
C LYS A 111 3.40 -18.29 -19.33
N ALA A 112 3.34 -16.96 -19.36
CA ALA A 112 3.32 -16.15 -18.15
C ALA A 112 2.06 -16.38 -17.27
N ILE A 113 0.91 -16.73 -17.87
CA ILE A 113 -0.29 -17.17 -17.15
C ILE A 113 -0.03 -18.53 -16.50
N HIS A 114 0.42 -19.51 -17.27
CA HIS A 114 0.67 -20.87 -16.77
C HIS A 114 1.65 -20.86 -15.58
N GLU A 115 2.76 -20.14 -15.69
CA GLU A 115 3.72 -19.99 -14.59
C GLU A 115 3.10 -19.39 -13.32
N LYS A 116 2.16 -18.44 -13.46
CA LYS A 116 1.47 -17.85 -12.30
C LYS A 116 0.49 -18.84 -11.68
N VAL A 117 -0.23 -19.63 -12.48
CA VAL A 117 -1.12 -20.69 -11.97
C VAL A 117 -0.34 -21.73 -11.17
N LEU A 118 0.84 -22.15 -11.66
CA LEU A 118 1.72 -23.07 -10.91
C LEU A 118 2.20 -22.43 -9.58
N LYS A 119 2.58 -21.15 -9.60
CA LYS A 119 2.95 -20.41 -8.39
C LYS A 119 1.80 -20.31 -7.39
N VAL A 120 0.57 -20.10 -7.86
CA VAL A 120 -0.63 -20.11 -7.00
C VAL A 120 -0.74 -21.46 -6.28
N GLY A 121 -0.58 -22.57 -6.99
CA GLY A 121 -0.59 -23.91 -6.37
C GLY A 121 0.46 -24.07 -5.27
N MET A 122 1.69 -23.61 -5.51
CA MET A 122 2.76 -23.65 -4.51
C MET A 122 2.46 -22.78 -3.28
N THR A 123 1.94 -21.56 -3.49
CA THR A 123 1.56 -20.64 -2.40
C THR A 123 0.43 -21.23 -1.57
N VAL A 124 -0.60 -21.82 -2.19
CA VAL A 124 -1.70 -22.49 -1.48
C VAL A 124 -1.19 -23.68 -0.67
N GLY A 125 -0.28 -24.49 -1.22
CA GLY A 125 0.36 -25.57 -0.47
C GLY A 125 1.09 -25.08 0.78
N SER A 126 1.82 -23.97 0.65
CA SER A 126 2.52 -23.33 1.78
C SER A 126 1.54 -22.77 2.81
N LEU A 127 0.46 -22.12 2.37
CA LEU A 127 -0.59 -21.61 3.24
C LEU A 127 -1.26 -22.73 4.03
N ASN A 128 -1.56 -23.87 3.39
CA ASN A 128 -2.15 -25.03 4.06
C ASN A 128 -1.23 -25.57 5.15
N ALA A 129 0.06 -25.73 4.86
CA ALA A 129 1.05 -26.21 5.82
C ALA A 129 1.22 -25.25 7.01
N SER A 130 1.34 -23.95 6.73
CA SER A 130 1.46 -22.92 7.78
C SER A 130 0.19 -22.84 8.65
N THR A 131 -0.99 -22.93 8.04
CA THR A 131 -2.27 -22.90 8.77
C THR A 131 -2.39 -24.11 9.70
N LEU A 132 -2.02 -25.30 9.23
CA LEU A 132 -2.04 -26.50 10.05
C LEU A 132 -1.09 -26.39 11.24
N SER A 133 0.12 -25.88 11.01
CA SER A 133 1.11 -25.67 12.08
C SER A 133 0.64 -24.63 13.10
N ALA A 134 0.14 -23.48 12.62
CA ALA A 134 -0.31 -22.37 13.46
C ALA A 134 -1.61 -22.65 14.23
N MET A 135 -2.31 -23.74 13.94
CA MET A 135 -3.51 -24.14 14.67
C MET A 135 -3.26 -25.36 15.56
N ALA A 136 -2.02 -25.88 15.62
CA ALA A 136 -1.71 -27.13 16.27
C ALA A 136 -1.94 -27.10 17.80
N ASP A 137 -1.74 -25.95 18.44
CA ASP A 137 -1.97 -25.73 19.87
C ASP A 137 -3.33 -25.06 20.17
N GLY A 138 -4.13 -24.81 19.12
CA GLY A 138 -5.44 -24.16 19.21
C GLY A 138 -5.39 -22.64 19.40
N GLN A 139 -4.23 -22.00 19.30
CA GLN A 139 -4.08 -20.54 19.37
C GLN A 139 -3.26 -20.03 18.18
N ILE A 140 -3.54 -18.80 17.72
CA ILE A 140 -2.73 -18.15 16.69
C ILE A 140 -2.06 -16.94 17.33
N ASP A 141 -0.74 -17.00 17.48
CA ASP A 141 0.06 -15.93 18.05
C ASP A 141 0.25 -14.76 17.07
N ALA A 142 1.03 -13.75 17.47
CA ALA A 142 1.26 -12.56 16.64
C ALA A 142 2.13 -12.84 15.41
N ASP A 143 3.14 -13.70 15.55
CA ASP A 143 4.09 -14.04 14.48
C ASP A 143 3.40 -14.95 13.45
N GLU A 144 2.63 -15.94 13.91
CA GLU A 144 1.82 -16.82 13.08
C GLU A 144 0.75 -16.05 12.30
N ARG A 145 0.07 -15.12 12.98
CA ARG A 145 -0.91 -14.23 12.32
C ARG A 145 -0.25 -13.39 11.24
N SER A 146 0.92 -12.84 11.51
CA SER A 146 1.67 -12.07 10.53
C SER A 146 2.07 -12.93 9.33
N ALA A 147 2.61 -14.13 9.57
CA ALA A 147 3.00 -15.06 8.51
C ALA A 147 1.82 -15.52 7.64
N LEU A 148 0.69 -15.89 8.26
CA LEU A 148 -0.51 -16.26 7.54
C LEU A 148 -1.07 -15.09 6.72
N TYR A 149 -1.11 -13.89 7.31
CA TYR A 149 -1.53 -12.69 6.61
C TYR A 149 -0.67 -12.44 5.37
N THR A 150 0.67 -12.49 5.49
CA THR A 150 1.58 -12.35 4.35
C THR A 150 1.28 -13.38 3.25
N LEU A 151 1.06 -14.64 3.60
CA LEU A 151 0.74 -15.68 2.62
C LEU A 151 -0.60 -15.43 1.89
N PHE A 152 -1.63 -14.95 2.60
CA PHE A 152 -2.89 -14.55 1.96
C PHE A 152 -2.71 -13.36 1.01
N MET A 153 -1.94 -12.36 1.41
CA MET A 153 -1.68 -11.17 0.59
C MET A 153 -0.85 -11.50 -0.65
N ASP A 154 0.19 -12.33 -0.51
CA ASP A 154 1.01 -12.81 -1.63
C ASP A 154 0.17 -13.58 -2.66
N LEU A 155 -0.75 -14.42 -2.17
CA LEU A 155 -1.70 -15.15 -3.02
C LEU A 155 -2.61 -14.19 -3.79
N ALA A 156 -3.18 -13.18 -3.11
CA ALA A 156 -4.04 -12.19 -3.74
C ALA A 156 -3.30 -11.37 -4.81
N VAL A 157 -2.10 -10.88 -4.50
CA VAL A 157 -1.25 -10.15 -5.47
C VAL A 157 -0.93 -11.03 -6.67
N LEU A 158 -0.60 -12.31 -6.45
CA LEU A 158 -0.32 -13.25 -7.54
C LEU A 158 -1.54 -13.48 -8.44
N ALA A 159 -2.74 -13.58 -7.86
CA ALA A 159 -3.99 -13.70 -8.59
C ALA A 159 -4.27 -12.47 -9.45
N PHE A 160 -4.11 -11.26 -8.91
CA PHE A 160 -4.25 -10.02 -9.69
C PHE A 160 -3.23 -9.90 -10.82
N ARG A 161 -1.99 -10.34 -10.58
CA ARG A 161 -0.97 -10.43 -11.65
C ARG A 161 -1.43 -11.38 -12.75
N GLY A 162 -1.97 -12.54 -12.40
CA GLY A 162 -2.53 -13.50 -13.36
C GLY A 162 -3.68 -12.92 -14.18
N ALA A 163 -4.65 -12.28 -13.53
CA ALA A 163 -5.78 -11.61 -14.18
C ALA A 163 -5.30 -10.54 -15.19
N ARG A 164 -4.24 -9.79 -14.86
CA ARG A 164 -3.61 -8.83 -15.78
C ARG A 164 -2.99 -9.49 -17.01
N ASN A 165 -2.39 -10.67 -16.89
CA ASN A 165 -1.89 -11.39 -18.07
C ASN A 165 -3.05 -11.86 -18.95
N VAL A 166 -4.13 -12.36 -18.36
CA VAL A 166 -5.34 -12.77 -19.09
C VAL A 166 -5.92 -11.61 -19.90
N SER A 167 -6.00 -10.40 -19.32
CA SER A 167 -6.50 -9.21 -20.02
C SER A 167 -5.59 -8.70 -21.15
N ARG A 168 -4.38 -9.26 -21.30
CA ARG A 168 -3.39 -8.87 -22.32
C ARG A 168 -3.25 -9.89 -23.45
N VAL A 169 -3.82 -11.09 -23.31
CA VAL A 169 -3.84 -12.07 -24.40
C VAL A 169 -4.68 -11.48 -25.54
N GLN A 170 -4.08 -11.38 -26.72
CA GLN A 170 -4.79 -11.02 -27.94
C GLN A 170 -5.31 -12.31 -28.59
N CYS A 171 -6.62 -12.35 -28.86
CA CYS A 171 -7.28 -13.44 -29.59
C CYS A 171 -7.18 -13.24 -31.10
#